data_AF-A0A1V5I427-F1
#
_entry.id   AF-A0A1V5I427-F1
#
_cell.length_a   1.000
_cell.length_b   1.000
_cell.length_c   1.000
_cell.angle_alpha   90.00
_cell.angle_beta   90.00
_cell.angle_gamma   90.00
#
_symmetry.space_group_name_H-M   'P 1'
#
loop_
_entity.id
_entity.type
_entity.pdbx_description
1 polymer ?
#
loop_
_entity_poly.entity_id
_entity_poly.type
_entity_poly.pdbx_seq_one_letter_code
_entity_poly.pdbx_strand_id
1 'polypeptide(L)'
;MAKFAQRTAWMGPAAMDKLSRATGLSEGQLRELASWTWNELTKERRLWGSRAAARAGAAGGDFAASQAGKAAQKNLEKRIADGKKLIDRLQSTTKQKEFDRLVLELQRSKTAVALANEAGVPNALRARINKTLAEISRKVDKHTCKGIVGRVRGVDKRLERFVGEELPKAGTKAGSSIDQFLRNNPDLTREGVMLEQRIQGFLRANPGLKRSEILVRSRAVSGVDPIKLGRDKDVFFQFVTRRGKVLGDVHHDISAPIYNQKLTAATGLTAEQLDHTVTSVWHPDSYNPGRMTSDGARKQMVDDIIGGRAAGRLARPEDIGDTVSGKAKEWFERARGLERGGDASAAAEAWAEGMRQLGKDYGRHIDPFLKSKGLDPAAALPPRLKAALDIFRRVEEGTTSGGYTPEQGLKALESLSCRTPGGGGVPLSPDRAADDMGKFIEMINKWGIQGR
;
A
#
# COMPACT_ATOMS: atom_id res chain seq x y z
N MET A 1 38.56 -15.93 -1.76
CA MET A 1 37.27 -16.48 -1.28
C MET A 1 36.67 -15.68 -0.11
N ALA A 2 37.29 -15.58 1.07
CA ALA A 2 36.70 -14.91 2.25
C ALA A 2 36.32 -13.42 2.05
N LYS A 3 37.19 -12.60 1.42
CA LYS A 3 36.89 -11.19 1.11
C LYS A 3 35.77 -11.01 0.06
N PHE A 4 35.55 -12.00 -0.78
CA PHE A 4 34.49 -11.99 -1.80
C PHE A 4 33.15 -12.38 -1.16
N ALA A 5 33.11 -13.46 -0.39
CA ALA A 5 31.96 -13.87 0.43
C ALA A 5 31.52 -12.74 1.40
N GLN A 6 32.48 -12.05 2.00
CA GLN A 6 32.26 -10.87 2.83
C GLN A 6 31.65 -9.68 2.06
N ARG A 7 31.94 -9.54 0.76
CA ARG A 7 31.40 -8.45 -0.06
C ARG A 7 30.03 -8.79 -0.64
N THR A 8 29.78 -10.04 -1.00
CA THR A 8 28.51 -10.51 -1.55
C THR A 8 27.43 -10.70 -0.49
N ALA A 9 27.77 -11.02 0.77
CA ALA A 9 26.80 -11.17 1.86
C ALA A 9 26.10 -9.86 2.29
N TRP A 10 26.66 -8.70 1.93
CA TRP A 10 26.05 -7.37 2.12
C TRP A 10 25.30 -6.85 0.89
N MET A 11 25.37 -7.59 -0.22
CA MET A 11 24.75 -7.18 -1.48
C MET A 11 23.27 -7.53 -1.44
N GLY A 12 22.42 -6.51 -1.54
CA GLY A 12 21.05 -6.72 -1.97
C GLY A 12 21.03 -7.32 -3.39
N PRO A 13 19.93 -7.92 -3.83
CA PRO A 13 19.83 -8.59 -5.13
C PRO A 13 20.28 -7.73 -6.32
N ALA A 14 20.03 -6.42 -6.26
CA ALA A 14 20.45 -5.50 -7.31
C ALA A 14 21.98 -5.31 -7.43
N ALA A 15 22.73 -5.56 -6.34
CA ALA A 15 24.18 -5.60 -6.39
C ALA A 15 24.69 -6.96 -6.89
N MET A 16 23.93 -8.05 -6.70
CA MET A 16 24.20 -9.35 -7.34
C MET A 16 23.97 -9.30 -8.86
N ASP A 17 22.94 -8.60 -9.33
CA ASP A 17 22.71 -8.39 -10.77
C ASP A 17 23.82 -7.56 -11.43
N LYS A 18 24.37 -6.58 -10.71
CA LYS A 18 25.53 -5.81 -11.17
C LYS A 18 26.81 -6.65 -11.13
N LEU A 19 26.96 -7.51 -10.12
CA LEU A 19 28.08 -8.45 -10.02
C LEU A 19 28.06 -9.44 -11.19
N SER A 20 26.90 -10.00 -11.55
CA SER A 20 26.74 -10.87 -12.72
C SER A 20 27.24 -10.17 -14.00
N ARG A 21 26.74 -8.96 -14.27
CA ARG A 21 27.17 -8.16 -15.43
C ARG A 21 28.65 -7.80 -15.41
N ALA A 22 29.23 -7.56 -14.24
CA ALA A 22 30.64 -7.18 -14.10
C ALA A 22 31.61 -8.37 -14.12
N THR A 23 31.17 -9.57 -13.77
CA THR A 23 32.03 -10.76 -13.61
C THR A 23 31.96 -11.75 -14.77
N GLY A 24 30.93 -11.64 -15.63
CA GLY A 24 30.75 -12.54 -16.77
C GLY A 24 30.39 -13.98 -16.38
N LEU A 25 30.13 -14.26 -15.11
CA LEU A 25 29.73 -15.59 -14.64
C LEU A 25 28.39 -16.00 -15.26
N SER A 26 28.31 -17.25 -15.71
CA SER A 26 27.07 -17.82 -16.23
C SER A 26 26.02 -17.95 -15.12
N GLU A 27 24.74 -18.00 -15.51
CA GLU A 27 23.63 -18.14 -14.57
C GLU A 27 23.77 -19.42 -13.71
N GLY A 28 24.30 -20.52 -14.27
CA GLY A 28 24.59 -21.76 -13.55
C GLY A 28 25.66 -21.60 -12.46
N GLN A 29 26.76 -20.91 -12.76
CA GLN A 29 27.84 -20.67 -11.79
C GLN A 29 27.41 -19.72 -10.67
N LEU A 30 26.57 -18.74 -11.00
CA LEU A 30 25.97 -17.86 -9.99
C LEU A 30 24.95 -18.60 -9.11
N ARG A 31 24.22 -19.59 -9.66
CA ARG A 31 23.30 -20.46 -8.89
C ARG A 31 24.04 -21.33 -7.89
N GLU A 32 25.12 -22.00 -8.31
CA GLU A 32 25.95 -22.80 -7.40
C GLU A 32 26.61 -21.93 -6.33
N LEU A 33 27.14 -20.77 -6.73
CA LEU A 33 27.74 -19.81 -5.80
C LEU A 33 26.71 -19.28 -4.80
N ALA A 34 25.49 -18.95 -5.23
CA ALA A 34 24.43 -18.45 -4.35
C ALA A 34 23.95 -19.53 -3.38
N SER A 35 23.75 -20.77 -3.86
CA SER A 35 23.35 -21.92 -3.03
C SER A 35 24.45 -22.30 -2.02
N TRP A 36 25.71 -22.32 -2.44
CA TRP A 36 26.86 -22.53 -1.56
C TRP A 36 27.00 -21.41 -0.53
N THR A 37 26.93 -20.15 -0.95
CA THR A 37 26.95 -18.97 -0.06
C THR A 37 25.81 -19.04 0.95
N TRP A 38 24.63 -19.53 0.56
CA TRP A 38 23.48 -19.68 1.43
C TRP A 38 23.68 -20.73 2.52
N ASN A 39 24.15 -21.91 2.14
CA ASN A 39 24.31 -23.07 3.02
C ASN A 39 25.54 -22.96 3.94
N GLU A 40 26.65 -22.43 3.44
CA GLU A 40 27.93 -22.44 4.17
C GLU A 40 28.19 -21.18 5.01
N LEU A 41 27.54 -20.05 4.69
CA LEU A 41 27.78 -18.79 5.39
C LEU A 41 26.75 -18.49 6.49
N THR A 42 25.98 -19.44 7.00
CA THR A 42 24.94 -19.15 8.02
C THR A 42 25.51 -18.47 9.28
N LYS A 43 26.66 -18.94 9.78
CA LYS A 43 27.34 -18.33 10.95
C LYS A 43 27.85 -16.92 10.63
N GLU A 44 28.48 -16.76 9.47
CA GLU A 44 28.95 -15.47 8.98
C GLU A 44 27.78 -14.49 8.82
N ARG A 45 26.68 -14.89 8.17
CA ARG A 45 25.46 -14.08 8.00
C ARG A 45 24.92 -13.56 9.32
N ARG A 46 24.95 -14.37 10.39
CA ARG A 46 24.57 -13.92 11.75
C ARG A 46 25.50 -12.82 12.26
N LEU A 47 26.82 -13.02 12.17
CA LEU A 47 27.81 -12.01 12.58
C LEU A 47 27.68 -10.70 11.78
N TRP A 48 27.45 -10.80 10.47
CA TRP A 48 27.22 -9.65 9.60
C TRP A 48 25.91 -8.94 9.92
N GLY A 49 24.85 -9.68 10.23
CA GLY A 49 23.58 -9.13 10.74
C GLY A 49 23.79 -8.32 12.01
N SER A 50 24.53 -8.85 12.98
CA SER A 50 24.87 -8.13 14.21
C SER A 50 25.65 -6.84 13.94
N ARG A 51 26.60 -6.86 12.99
CA ARG A 51 27.36 -5.65 12.59
C ARG A 51 26.49 -4.62 11.87
N ALA A 52 25.60 -5.06 10.99
CA ALA A 52 24.65 -4.18 10.30
C ALA A 52 23.71 -3.49 11.30
N ALA A 53 23.15 -4.26 12.24
CA ALA A 53 22.30 -3.74 13.30
C ALA A 53 23.06 -2.76 14.21
N ALA A 54 24.30 -3.08 14.60
CA ALA A 54 25.14 -2.18 15.41
C ALA A 54 25.45 -0.88 14.68
N ARG A 55 25.78 -0.93 13.39
CA ARG A 55 26.04 0.25 12.56
C ARG A 55 24.81 1.14 12.41
N ALA A 56 23.65 0.54 12.14
CA ALA A 56 22.38 1.25 12.10
C ALA A 56 22.04 1.88 13.46
N GLY A 57 22.27 1.14 14.54
CA GLY A 57 22.09 1.61 15.91
C GLY A 57 22.96 2.83 16.22
N ALA A 58 24.25 2.77 15.91
CA ALA A 58 25.19 3.87 16.09
C ALA A 58 24.78 5.11 15.27
N ALA A 59 24.49 4.93 13.97
CA ALA A 59 24.07 6.04 13.11
C ALA A 59 22.77 6.70 13.57
N GLY A 60 21.80 5.90 14.03
CA GLY A 60 20.58 6.41 14.65
C GLY A 60 20.87 7.19 15.94
N GLY A 61 21.77 6.68 16.80
CA GLY A 61 22.20 7.34 18.03
C GLY A 61 22.95 8.65 17.80
N ASP A 62 23.90 8.66 16.85
CA ASP A 62 24.66 9.85 16.45
C ASP A 62 23.72 10.92 15.89
N PHE A 63 22.76 10.53 15.05
CA PHE A 63 21.74 11.45 14.57
C PHE A 63 20.88 11.97 15.73
N ALA A 64 20.41 11.12 16.64
CA ALA A 64 19.62 11.52 17.81
C ALA A 64 20.37 12.55 18.69
N ALA A 65 21.68 12.40 18.84
CA ALA A 65 22.53 13.34 19.60
C ALA A 65 22.77 14.67 18.87
N SER A 66 22.63 14.70 17.53
CA SER A 66 22.82 15.89 16.70
C SER A 66 21.75 16.96 16.91
N GLN A 67 22.01 18.20 16.47
CA GLN A 67 21.01 19.28 16.50
C GLN A 67 19.75 18.93 15.68
N ALA A 68 19.92 18.28 14.53
CA ALA A 68 18.81 17.84 13.70
C ALA A 68 17.97 16.74 14.39
N GLY A 69 18.63 15.79 15.07
CA GLY A 69 17.92 14.76 15.85
C GLY A 69 17.17 15.32 17.05
N LYS A 70 17.77 16.28 17.77
CA LYS A 70 17.08 16.99 18.86
C LYS A 70 15.86 17.76 18.34
N ALA A 71 15.94 18.37 17.15
CA ALA A 71 14.81 19.03 16.52
C ALA A 71 13.70 18.04 16.10
N ALA A 72 14.06 16.90 15.50
CA ALA A 72 13.12 15.83 15.15
C ALA A 72 12.41 15.28 16.40
N GLN A 73 13.16 15.06 17.48
CA GLN A 73 12.62 14.63 18.77
C GLN A 73 11.63 15.65 19.35
N LYS A 74 11.99 16.93 19.35
CA LYS A 74 11.09 18.01 19.81
C LYS A 74 9.82 18.09 18.97
N ASN A 75 9.91 17.87 17.66
CA ASN A 75 8.75 17.81 16.77
C ASN A 75 7.85 16.62 17.09
N LEU A 76 8.43 15.45 17.39
CA LEU A 76 7.67 14.28 17.86
C LEU A 76 6.95 14.57 19.18
N GLU A 77 7.66 15.10 20.18
CA GLU A 77 7.08 15.47 21.48
C GLU A 77 5.94 16.47 21.34
N LYS A 78 6.10 17.47 20.47
CA LYS A 78 5.04 18.43 20.16
C LYS A 78 3.80 17.74 19.58
N ARG A 79 3.96 16.84 18.61
CA ARG A 79 2.83 16.08 18.03
C ARG A 79 2.11 15.24 19.08
N ILE A 80 2.85 14.63 20.00
CA ILE A 80 2.26 13.88 21.12
C ILE A 80 1.45 14.81 22.04
N ALA A 81 2.03 15.95 22.42
CA ALA A 81 1.34 16.93 23.26
C ALA A 81 0.07 17.48 22.59
N ASP A 82 0.15 17.83 21.31
CA ASP A 82 -1.00 18.28 20.52
C ASP A 82 -2.08 17.19 20.42
N GLY A 83 -1.69 15.94 20.21
CA GLY A 83 -2.60 14.78 20.18
C GLY A 83 -3.30 14.54 21.52
N LYS A 84 -2.58 14.60 22.64
CA LYS A 84 -3.17 14.49 24.00
C LYS A 84 -4.16 15.62 24.27
N LYS A 85 -3.77 16.86 23.96
CA LYS A 85 -4.65 18.03 24.09
C LYS A 85 -5.92 17.90 23.25
N LEU A 86 -5.82 17.32 22.05
CA LEU A 86 -6.98 17.05 21.21
C LEU A 86 -7.91 16.00 21.83
N ILE A 87 -7.36 14.93 22.42
CA ILE A 87 -8.15 13.92 23.13
C ILE A 87 -8.86 14.52 24.36
N ASP A 88 -8.18 15.38 25.14
CA ASP A 88 -8.79 16.07 26.28
C ASP A 88 -9.94 17.00 25.84
N ARG A 89 -9.77 17.69 24.70
CA ARG A 89 -10.83 18.50 24.09
C ARG A 89 -12.01 17.61 23.65
N LEU A 90 -11.74 16.48 22.99
CA LEU A 90 -12.78 15.52 22.59
C LEU A 90 -13.57 15.01 23.80
N GLN A 91 -12.89 14.70 24.91
CA GLN A 91 -13.51 14.21 26.13
C GLN A 91 -14.41 15.26 26.81
N SER A 92 -13.97 16.51 26.86
CA SER A 92 -14.70 17.62 27.48
C SER A 92 -15.79 18.24 26.59
N THR A 93 -15.78 17.96 25.28
CA THR A 93 -16.72 18.59 24.33
C THR A 93 -18.11 17.96 24.38
N THR A 94 -19.09 18.77 24.77
CA THR A 94 -20.52 18.40 24.78
C THR A 94 -21.26 18.80 23.50
N LYS A 95 -20.81 19.86 22.80
CA LYS A 95 -21.43 20.34 21.57
C LYS A 95 -21.11 19.44 20.38
N GLN A 96 -22.14 18.84 19.77
CA GLN A 96 -21.95 17.87 18.68
C GLN A 96 -21.18 18.42 17.48
N LYS A 97 -21.46 19.65 17.03
CA LYS A 97 -20.76 20.26 15.88
C LYS A 97 -19.25 20.43 16.11
N GLU A 98 -18.87 20.84 17.33
CA GLU A 98 -17.45 20.94 17.68
C GLU A 98 -16.83 19.56 17.82
N PHE A 99 -17.55 18.60 18.43
CA PHE A 99 -17.09 17.21 18.51
C PHE A 99 -16.80 16.62 17.13
N ASP A 100 -17.70 16.82 16.15
CA ASP A 100 -17.51 16.35 14.77
C ASP A 100 -16.26 16.97 14.13
N ARG A 101 -16.01 18.27 14.35
CA ARG A 101 -14.80 18.95 13.87
C ARG A 101 -13.53 18.37 14.50
N LEU A 102 -13.53 18.14 15.81
CA LEU A 102 -12.40 17.57 16.53
C LEU A 102 -12.13 16.12 16.10
N VAL A 103 -13.18 15.34 15.80
CA VAL A 103 -13.05 14.00 15.24
C VAL A 103 -12.35 14.04 13.88
N LEU A 104 -12.69 15.00 13.01
CA LEU A 104 -11.99 15.18 11.74
C LEU A 104 -10.54 15.68 11.93
N GLU A 105 -10.28 16.52 12.92
CA GLU A 105 -8.92 16.94 13.31
C GLU A 105 -8.10 15.74 13.78
N LEU A 106 -8.70 14.84 14.57
CA LEU A 106 -8.08 13.60 15.06
C LEU A 106 -7.66 12.71 13.89
N GLN A 107 -8.54 12.50 12.91
CA GLN A 107 -8.26 11.66 11.74
C GLN A 107 -7.14 12.18 10.85
N ARG A 108 -6.74 13.46 10.98
CA ARG A 108 -5.61 14.03 10.24
C ARG A 108 -4.25 13.68 10.84
N SER A 109 -4.18 13.19 12.08
CA SER A 109 -2.94 12.81 12.75
C SER A 109 -2.91 11.34 13.13
N LYS A 110 -1.93 10.60 12.59
CA LYS A 110 -1.68 9.19 12.95
C LYS A 110 -1.29 9.08 14.41
N THR A 111 -0.49 10.03 14.89
CA THR A 111 -0.08 10.12 16.29
C THR A 111 -1.29 10.26 17.21
N ALA A 112 -2.23 11.17 16.89
CA ALA A 112 -3.40 11.38 17.73
C ALA A 112 -4.37 10.19 17.73
N VAL A 113 -4.57 9.52 16.58
CA VAL A 113 -5.36 8.27 16.50
C VAL A 113 -4.71 7.14 17.30
N ALA A 114 -3.38 7.01 17.25
CA ALA A 114 -2.66 6.01 18.05
C ALA A 114 -2.82 6.28 19.56
N LEU A 115 -2.62 7.53 20.00
CA LEU A 115 -2.85 7.96 21.39
C LEU A 115 -4.30 7.68 21.84
N ALA A 116 -5.28 7.93 20.98
CA ALA A 116 -6.70 7.68 21.28
C ALA A 116 -7.03 6.18 21.46
N ASN A 117 -6.17 5.29 20.95
CA ASN A 117 -6.27 3.84 21.14
C ASN A 117 -5.56 3.33 22.41
N GLU A 118 -4.83 4.18 23.14
CA GLU A 118 -4.14 3.76 24.37
C GLU A 118 -5.12 3.40 25.50
N ALA A 119 -4.67 2.54 26.42
CA ALA A 119 -5.49 2.04 27.53
C ALA A 119 -6.04 3.17 28.44
N GLY A 120 -5.33 4.29 28.54
CA GLY A 120 -5.76 5.45 29.34
C GLY A 120 -6.95 6.23 28.77
N VAL A 121 -7.33 5.99 27.50
CA VAL A 121 -8.46 6.68 26.87
C VAL A 121 -9.75 5.88 27.09
N PRO A 122 -10.85 6.49 27.58
CA PRO A 122 -12.08 5.76 27.88
C PRO A 122 -12.73 5.09 26.66
N ASN A 123 -13.20 3.85 26.80
CA ASN A 123 -13.94 3.13 25.76
C ASN A 123 -15.18 3.89 25.27
N ALA A 124 -15.87 4.61 26.16
CA ALA A 124 -17.03 5.42 25.80
C ALA A 124 -16.67 6.56 24.82
N LEU A 125 -15.50 7.17 25.00
CA LEU A 125 -15.02 8.21 24.08
C LEU A 125 -14.70 7.59 22.71
N ARG A 126 -13.98 6.47 22.67
CA ARG A 126 -13.69 5.74 21.42
C ARG A 126 -14.97 5.35 20.68
N ALA A 127 -15.96 4.81 21.38
CA ALA A 127 -17.25 4.44 20.80
C ALA A 127 -17.98 5.67 20.21
N ARG A 128 -17.95 6.82 20.90
CA ARG A 128 -18.53 8.07 20.39
C ARG A 128 -17.82 8.56 19.13
N ILE A 129 -16.49 8.53 19.11
CA ILE A 129 -15.68 8.88 17.92
C ILE A 129 -16.03 7.95 16.74
N ASN A 130 -16.01 6.62 16.96
CA ASN A 130 -16.34 5.63 15.93
C ASN A 130 -17.76 5.83 15.38
N LYS A 131 -18.74 6.15 16.24
CA LYS A 131 -20.10 6.46 15.82
C LYS A 131 -20.14 7.69 14.91
N THR A 132 -19.47 8.78 15.28
CA THR A 132 -19.37 10.00 14.45
C THR A 132 -18.73 9.69 13.09
N LEU A 133 -17.62 8.96 13.05
CA LEU A 133 -16.95 8.57 11.80
C LEU A 133 -17.84 7.70 10.92
N ALA A 134 -18.57 6.75 11.52
CA ALA A 134 -19.53 5.90 10.82
C ALA A 134 -20.70 6.70 10.23
N GLU A 135 -21.18 7.72 10.93
CA GLU A 135 -22.25 8.60 10.46
C GLU A 135 -21.80 9.48 9.28
N ILE A 136 -20.60 10.07 9.36
CA ILE A 136 -19.98 10.82 8.25
C ILE A 136 -19.82 9.89 7.05
N SER A 137 -19.21 8.72 7.26
CA SER A 137 -19.02 7.69 6.26
C SER A 137 -20.31 7.27 5.57
N ARG A 138 -21.37 7.02 6.34
CA ARG A 138 -22.67 6.60 5.79
C ARG A 138 -23.28 7.69 4.90
N LYS A 139 -23.15 8.96 5.28
CA LYS A 139 -23.61 10.09 4.47
C LYS A 139 -22.83 10.17 3.16
N VAL A 140 -21.49 10.17 3.23
CA VAL A 140 -20.62 10.23 2.05
C VAL A 140 -20.88 9.06 1.11
N ASP A 141 -20.97 7.84 1.62
CA ASP A 141 -21.26 6.64 0.83
C ASP A 141 -22.63 6.74 0.14
N LYS A 142 -23.66 7.16 0.87
CA LYS A 142 -25.01 7.35 0.31
C LYS A 142 -25.01 8.35 -0.84
N HIS A 143 -24.33 9.49 -0.68
CA HIS A 143 -24.23 10.50 -1.73
C HIS A 143 -23.35 10.05 -2.91
N THR A 144 -22.33 9.24 -2.64
CA THR A 144 -21.47 8.64 -3.68
C THR A 144 -22.26 7.64 -4.51
N CYS A 145 -23.00 6.72 -3.87
CA CYS A 145 -23.92 5.79 -4.54
C CYS A 145 -24.92 6.55 -5.41
N LYS A 146 -25.53 7.63 -4.90
CA LYS A 146 -26.44 8.48 -5.68
C LYS A 146 -25.75 9.12 -6.89
N GLY A 147 -24.53 9.61 -6.73
CA GLY A 147 -23.73 10.19 -7.82
C GLY A 147 -23.44 9.18 -8.92
N ILE A 148 -23.03 7.96 -8.56
CA ILE A 148 -22.78 6.88 -9.52
C ILE A 148 -24.08 6.48 -10.23
N VAL A 149 -25.20 6.30 -9.50
CA VAL A 149 -26.52 6.03 -10.09
C VAL A 149 -26.95 7.14 -11.04
N GLY A 150 -26.65 8.40 -10.71
CA GLY A 150 -26.85 9.54 -11.61
C GLY A 150 -26.12 9.37 -12.93
N ARG A 151 -24.84 8.97 -12.91
CA ARG A 151 -24.07 8.69 -14.13
C ARG A 151 -24.62 7.49 -14.92
N VAL A 152 -25.07 6.44 -14.24
CA VAL A 152 -25.71 5.29 -14.91
C VAL A 152 -26.97 5.70 -15.65
N ARG A 153 -27.77 6.60 -15.07
CA ARG A 153 -29.05 7.03 -15.63
C ARG A 153 -28.93 8.13 -16.68
N GLY A 154 -27.96 9.02 -16.52
CA GLY A 154 -27.72 10.18 -17.39
C GLY A 154 -26.65 9.94 -18.44
N VAL A 155 -26.56 8.73 -19.01
CA VAL A 155 -25.58 8.44 -20.07
C VAL A 155 -25.86 9.27 -21.32
N ASP A 156 -24.79 9.73 -21.98
CA ASP A 156 -24.88 10.37 -23.29
C ASP A 156 -25.36 9.36 -24.34
N LYS A 157 -26.33 9.76 -25.17
CA LYS A 157 -26.93 8.89 -26.19
C LYS A 157 -25.94 8.46 -27.28
N ARG A 158 -24.95 9.30 -27.59
CA ARG A 158 -23.85 8.93 -28.52
C ARG A 158 -23.04 7.79 -27.94
N LEU A 159 -22.75 7.87 -26.64
CA LEU A 159 -21.95 6.88 -25.93
C LEU A 159 -22.72 5.56 -25.76
N GLU A 160 -24.01 5.64 -25.42
CA GLU A 160 -24.92 4.48 -25.37
C GLU A 160 -24.99 3.76 -26.72
N ARG A 161 -25.19 4.49 -27.83
CA ARG A 161 -25.23 3.92 -29.19
C ARG A 161 -23.89 3.29 -29.56
N PHE A 162 -22.80 4.04 -29.40
CA PHE A 162 -21.46 3.57 -29.75
C PHE A 162 -21.14 2.26 -29.02
N VAL A 163 -21.34 2.21 -27.70
CA VAL A 163 -21.00 1.02 -26.91
C VAL A 163 -21.99 -0.13 -27.11
N GLY A 164 -23.28 0.17 -27.27
CA GLY A 164 -24.34 -0.81 -27.43
C GLY A 164 -24.33 -1.49 -28.80
N GLU A 165 -24.02 -0.75 -29.86
CA GLU A 165 -24.27 -1.17 -31.24
C GLU A 165 -23.01 -1.21 -32.12
N GLU A 166 -22.11 -0.23 -32.01
CA GLU A 166 -20.97 -0.08 -32.92
C GLU A 166 -19.74 -0.84 -32.42
N LEU A 167 -19.39 -0.64 -31.15
CA LEU A 167 -18.21 -1.23 -30.52
C LEU A 167 -18.22 -2.77 -30.52
N PRO A 168 -19.36 -3.47 -30.32
CA PRO A 168 -19.39 -4.92 -30.43
C PRO A 168 -19.05 -5.43 -31.84
N LYS A 169 -19.32 -4.64 -32.89
CA LYS A 169 -18.99 -4.97 -34.28
C LYS A 169 -17.52 -4.75 -34.60
N ALA A 170 -16.81 -3.98 -33.79
CA ALA A 170 -15.39 -3.66 -34.00
C ALA A 170 -14.45 -4.86 -33.78
N GLY A 171 -14.88 -5.88 -33.02
CA GLY A 171 -14.09 -7.08 -32.75
C GLY A 171 -12.68 -6.74 -32.25
N THR A 172 -11.65 -7.22 -32.95
CA THR A 172 -10.23 -6.97 -32.60
C THR A 172 -9.80 -5.51 -32.71
N LYS A 173 -10.58 -4.65 -33.38
CA LYS A 173 -10.31 -3.21 -33.54
C LYS A 173 -10.92 -2.32 -32.45
N ALA A 174 -11.54 -2.91 -31.42
CA ALA A 174 -12.26 -2.17 -30.37
C ALA A 174 -11.46 -1.01 -29.76
N GLY A 175 -10.16 -1.21 -29.47
CA GLY A 175 -9.29 -0.16 -28.93
C GLY A 175 -9.18 1.06 -29.86
N SER A 176 -8.83 0.83 -31.13
CA SER A 176 -8.74 1.89 -32.13
C SER A 176 -10.08 2.58 -32.40
N SER A 177 -11.19 1.85 -32.32
CA SER A 177 -12.54 2.41 -32.45
C SER A 177 -12.90 3.33 -31.28
N ILE A 178 -12.52 2.98 -30.05
CA ILE A 178 -12.72 3.85 -28.87
C ILE A 178 -11.92 5.15 -29.05
N ASP A 179 -10.64 5.04 -29.44
CA ASP A 179 -9.79 6.22 -29.60
C ASP A 179 -10.32 7.14 -30.70
N GLN A 180 -10.79 6.59 -31.82
CA GLN A 180 -11.41 7.37 -32.89
C GLN A 180 -12.71 8.03 -32.45
N PHE A 181 -13.57 7.30 -31.72
CA PHE A 181 -14.82 7.84 -31.19
C PHE A 181 -14.57 9.01 -30.24
N LEU A 182 -13.60 8.90 -29.33
CA LEU A 182 -13.23 9.96 -28.39
C LEU A 182 -12.57 11.15 -29.10
N ARG A 183 -11.77 10.93 -30.14
CA ARG A 183 -11.26 12.03 -31.00
C ARG A 183 -12.39 12.81 -31.68
N ASN A 184 -13.44 12.12 -32.11
CA ASN A 184 -14.60 12.73 -32.75
C ASN A 184 -15.57 13.37 -31.75
N ASN A 185 -15.47 13.03 -30.45
CA ASN A 185 -16.33 13.51 -29.38
C ASN A 185 -15.48 13.94 -28.17
N PRO A 186 -14.73 15.06 -28.28
CA PRO A 186 -13.74 15.46 -27.28
C PRO A 186 -14.34 15.81 -25.91
N ASP A 187 -15.65 15.99 -25.83
CA ASP A 187 -16.40 16.21 -24.60
C ASP A 187 -16.71 14.92 -23.82
N LEU A 188 -16.52 13.75 -24.45
CA LEU A 188 -16.71 12.45 -23.84
C LEU A 188 -15.39 11.89 -23.33
N THR A 189 -15.47 11.01 -22.32
CA THR A 189 -14.28 10.47 -21.66
C THR A 189 -14.18 8.96 -21.77
N ARG A 190 -12.95 8.44 -21.67
CA ARG A 190 -12.69 6.99 -21.68
C ARG A 190 -13.38 6.29 -20.49
N GLU A 191 -13.45 6.93 -19.33
CA GLU A 191 -14.18 6.43 -18.16
C GLU A 191 -15.69 6.35 -18.43
N GLY A 192 -16.23 7.30 -19.21
CA GLY A 192 -17.61 7.24 -19.69
C GLY A 192 -17.86 5.98 -20.52
N VAL A 193 -16.96 5.69 -21.47
CA VAL A 193 -17.01 4.48 -22.30
C VAL A 193 -16.92 3.22 -21.45
N MET A 194 -15.98 3.15 -20.51
CA MET A 194 -15.81 2.01 -19.60
C MET A 194 -17.05 1.76 -18.73
N LEU A 195 -17.64 2.83 -18.17
CA LEU A 195 -18.87 2.73 -17.39
C LEU A 195 -19.98 2.13 -18.24
N GLU A 196 -20.21 2.67 -19.44
CA GLU A 196 -21.28 2.19 -20.31
C GLU A 196 -21.04 0.76 -20.80
N GLN A 197 -19.80 0.37 -21.11
CA GLN A 197 -19.46 -1.01 -21.48
C GLN A 197 -19.89 -1.97 -20.36
N ARG A 198 -19.64 -1.58 -19.10
CA ARG A 198 -20.06 -2.34 -17.93
C ARG A 198 -21.58 -2.46 -17.85
N ILE A 199 -22.29 -1.34 -18.00
CA ILE A 199 -23.76 -1.31 -17.93
C ILE A 199 -24.37 -2.14 -19.06
N GLN A 200 -23.94 -1.98 -20.30
CA GLN A 200 -24.39 -2.79 -21.44
C GLN A 200 -24.06 -4.27 -21.25
N GLY A 201 -22.91 -4.59 -20.66
CA GLY A 201 -22.58 -5.94 -20.23
C GLY A 201 -23.61 -6.53 -19.26
N PHE A 202 -24.02 -5.77 -18.24
CA PHE A 202 -25.05 -6.21 -17.29
C PHE A 202 -26.42 -6.40 -17.95
N LEU A 203 -26.82 -5.47 -18.82
CA LEU A 203 -28.11 -5.55 -19.54
C LEU A 203 -28.16 -6.78 -20.46
N ARG A 204 -27.09 -7.06 -21.21
CA ARG A 204 -26.99 -8.25 -22.05
C ARG A 204 -26.99 -9.54 -21.25
N ALA A 205 -26.26 -9.58 -20.14
CA ALA A 205 -26.16 -10.78 -19.29
C ALA A 205 -27.43 -11.04 -18.43
N ASN A 206 -28.34 -10.07 -18.32
CA ASN A 206 -29.55 -10.20 -17.51
C ASN A 206 -30.77 -9.75 -18.34
N PRO A 207 -31.30 -10.61 -19.22
CA PRO A 207 -32.49 -10.29 -20.01
C PRO A 207 -33.64 -9.79 -19.14
N GLY A 208 -34.25 -8.66 -19.52
CA GLY A 208 -35.33 -8.02 -18.78
C GLY A 208 -34.89 -7.04 -17.68
N LEU A 209 -33.60 -6.98 -17.31
CA LEU A 209 -33.08 -5.94 -16.43
C LEU A 209 -33.17 -4.58 -17.14
N LYS A 210 -33.84 -3.62 -16.52
CA LYS A 210 -33.84 -2.23 -17.01
C LYS A 210 -32.69 -1.46 -16.38
N ARG A 211 -32.08 -0.54 -17.14
CA ARG A 211 -31.04 0.36 -16.61
C ARG A 211 -31.49 1.10 -15.33
N SER A 212 -32.75 1.50 -15.25
CA SER A 212 -33.31 2.20 -14.08
C SER A 212 -33.29 1.37 -12.79
N GLU A 213 -33.19 0.04 -12.91
CA GLU A 213 -33.14 -0.93 -11.82
C GLU A 213 -31.72 -1.25 -11.35
N ILE A 214 -30.70 -0.72 -12.04
CA ILE A 214 -29.31 -0.78 -11.61
C ILE A 214 -29.10 0.28 -10.52
N LEU A 215 -28.81 -0.19 -9.32
CA LEU A 215 -28.49 0.60 -8.14
C LEU A 215 -27.02 0.40 -7.76
N VAL A 216 -26.57 1.20 -6.80
CA VAL A 216 -25.22 1.08 -6.25
C VAL A 216 -25.29 0.98 -4.73
N ARG A 217 -24.51 0.08 -4.15
CA ARG A 217 -24.29 0.00 -2.70
C ARG A 217 -22.81 0.16 -2.38
N SER A 218 -22.51 0.72 -1.22
CA SER A 218 -21.15 0.72 -0.66
C SER A 218 -20.92 -0.56 0.15
N ARG A 219 -19.65 -0.95 0.26
CA ARG A 219 -19.16 -2.00 1.14
C ARG A 219 -17.86 -1.51 1.76
N ALA A 220 -17.75 -1.65 3.07
CA ALA A 220 -16.44 -1.58 3.72
C ALA A 220 -15.70 -2.88 3.45
N VAL A 221 -14.39 -2.80 3.22
CA VAL A 221 -13.51 -3.96 3.29
C VAL A 221 -13.44 -4.35 4.77
N SER A 222 -13.99 -5.51 5.13
CA SER A 222 -14.27 -5.87 6.53
C SER A 222 -13.01 -6.04 7.37
N GLY A 223 -13.12 -5.68 8.66
CA GLY A 223 -12.17 -6.02 9.73
C GLY A 223 -11.87 -4.90 10.72
N VAL A 224 -12.84 -4.02 11.04
CA VAL A 224 -12.61 -2.98 12.07
C VAL A 224 -13.08 -3.52 13.41
N ASP A 225 -12.13 -3.74 14.32
CA ASP A 225 -12.43 -3.93 15.74
C ASP A 225 -13.26 -2.72 16.21
N PRO A 226 -14.50 -2.90 16.70
CA PRO A 226 -15.37 -1.80 17.10
C PRO A 226 -14.79 -0.94 18.23
N ILE A 227 -13.79 -1.47 18.96
CA ILE A 227 -13.11 -0.81 20.07
C ILE A 227 -11.90 -0.01 19.57
N LYS A 228 -11.29 -0.40 18.44
CA LYS A 228 -10.13 0.30 17.88
C LYS A 228 -10.58 1.42 16.93
N LEU A 229 -10.01 2.60 17.12
CA LEU A 229 -10.14 3.70 16.16
C LEU A 229 -9.25 3.41 14.95
N GLY A 230 -9.88 3.22 13.79
CA GLY A 230 -9.20 3.31 12.49
C GLY A 230 -9.00 4.76 12.07
N ARG A 231 -7.93 5.04 11.33
CA ARG A 231 -7.74 6.32 10.64
C ARG A 231 -8.25 6.24 9.19
N ASP A 232 -8.03 5.09 8.57
CA ASP A 232 -8.31 4.82 7.18
C ASP A 232 -9.70 4.21 7.00
N LYS A 233 -10.28 4.46 5.82
CA LYS A 233 -11.48 3.78 5.36
C LYS A 233 -11.24 3.20 4.00
N ASP A 234 -11.21 1.87 3.94
CA ASP A 234 -11.25 1.12 2.70
C ASP A 234 -12.70 0.87 2.29
N VAL A 235 -13.13 1.53 1.21
CA VAL A 235 -14.50 1.40 0.68
C VAL A 235 -14.48 1.00 -0.78
N PHE A 236 -15.40 0.12 -1.17
CA PHE A 236 -15.68 -0.16 -2.57
C PHE A 236 -17.18 -0.10 -2.84
N PHE A 237 -17.53 0.06 -4.12
CA PHE A 237 -18.91 0.23 -4.56
C PHE A 237 -19.28 -0.89 -5.52
N GLN A 238 -20.52 -1.36 -5.43
CA GLN A 238 -21.02 -2.45 -6.26
C GLN A 238 -22.31 -2.05 -6.96
N PHE A 239 -22.40 -2.37 -8.25
CA PHE A 239 -23.66 -2.39 -8.97
C PHE A 239 -24.52 -3.56 -8.48
N VAL A 240 -25.77 -3.25 -8.17
CA VAL A 240 -26.74 -4.24 -7.70
C VAL A 240 -28.08 -4.01 -8.38
N THR A 241 -28.90 -5.06 -8.51
CA THR A 241 -30.29 -4.90 -8.89
C THR A 241 -31.12 -4.37 -7.73
N ARG A 242 -32.36 -3.95 -7.99
CA ARG A 242 -33.34 -3.58 -6.95
C ARG A 242 -33.58 -4.69 -5.91
N ARG A 243 -33.42 -5.96 -6.30
CA ARG A 243 -33.53 -7.13 -5.40
C ARG A 243 -32.23 -7.45 -4.66
N GLY A 244 -31.18 -6.65 -4.84
CA GLY A 244 -29.89 -6.83 -4.14
C GLY A 244 -28.92 -7.82 -4.80
N LYS A 245 -29.26 -8.38 -5.97
CA LYS A 245 -28.33 -9.23 -6.74
C LYS A 245 -27.14 -8.39 -7.17
N VAL A 246 -25.92 -8.86 -6.87
CA VAL A 246 -24.68 -8.19 -7.29
C VAL A 246 -24.48 -8.41 -8.79
N LEU A 247 -24.25 -7.32 -9.52
CA LEU A 247 -23.95 -7.33 -10.95
C LEU A 247 -22.43 -7.24 -11.19
N GLY A 248 -21.73 -6.47 -10.36
CA GLY A 248 -20.28 -6.33 -10.40
C GLY A 248 -19.81 -5.10 -9.64
N ASP A 249 -18.51 -4.94 -9.51
CA ASP A 249 -17.91 -3.78 -8.84
C ASP A 249 -17.91 -2.54 -9.75
N VAL A 250 -18.00 -1.37 -9.12
CA VAL A 250 -17.76 -0.07 -9.76
C VAL A 250 -16.25 0.14 -9.84
N HIS A 251 -15.75 0.52 -11.01
CA HIS A 251 -14.32 0.80 -11.19
C HIS A 251 -13.87 2.00 -10.35
N HIS A 252 -12.66 1.94 -9.82
CA HIS A 252 -12.12 2.98 -8.96
C HIS A 252 -12.05 4.36 -9.64
N ASP A 253 -11.64 4.43 -10.92
CA ASP A 253 -11.63 5.68 -11.69
C ASP A 253 -13.00 6.36 -11.78
N ILE A 254 -14.09 5.60 -11.59
CA ILE A 254 -15.45 6.13 -11.57
C ILE A 254 -15.84 6.53 -10.15
N SER A 255 -15.60 5.65 -9.17
CA SER A 255 -16.07 5.88 -7.80
C SER A 255 -15.20 6.84 -7.00
N ALA A 256 -13.88 6.83 -7.18
CA ALA A 256 -12.94 7.62 -6.37
C ALA A 256 -13.13 9.13 -6.55
N PRO A 257 -13.27 9.69 -7.78
CA PRO A 257 -13.51 11.12 -7.94
C PRO A 257 -14.84 11.57 -7.34
N ILE A 258 -15.89 10.76 -7.51
CA ILE A 258 -17.22 11.05 -6.94
C ILE A 258 -17.16 11.01 -5.41
N TYR A 259 -16.53 9.97 -4.86
CA TYR A 259 -16.35 9.83 -3.42
C TYR A 259 -15.58 11.01 -2.83
N ASN A 260 -14.44 11.37 -3.43
CA ASN A 260 -13.64 12.51 -2.99
C ASN A 260 -14.45 13.81 -3.02
N GLN A 261 -15.20 14.06 -4.10
CA GLN A 261 -16.11 15.22 -4.17
C GLN A 261 -17.14 15.22 -3.03
N LYS A 262 -17.77 14.08 -2.74
CA LYS A 262 -18.80 13.99 -1.68
C LYS A 262 -18.21 14.06 -0.29
N LEU A 263 -17.00 13.54 -0.10
CA LEU A 263 -16.26 13.64 1.16
C LEU A 263 -15.89 15.10 1.42
N THR A 264 -15.27 15.78 0.46
CA THR A 264 -14.90 17.20 0.59
C THR A 264 -16.11 18.10 0.84
N ALA A 265 -17.24 17.83 0.18
CA ALA A 265 -18.48 18.57 0.45
C ALA A 265 -19.02 18.32 1.88
N ALA A 266 -18.78 17.14 2.46
CA ALA A 266 -19.28 16.79 3.78
C ALA A 266 -18.34 17.20 4.93
N THR A 267 -17.03 17.24 4.69
CA THR A 267 -16.01 17.38 5.74
C THR A 267 -15.06 18.56 5.53
N GLY A 268 -15.02 19.14 4.33
CA GLY A 268 -13.99 20.08 3.91
C GLY A 268 -12.62 19.43 3.65
N LEU A 269 -12.53 18.10 3.71
CA LEU A 269 -11.29 17.34 3.57
C LEU A 269 -11.37 16.36 2.40
N THR A 270 -10.23 16.07 1.77
CA THR A 270 -10.12 15.07 0.71
C THR A 270 -9.95 13.66 1.28
N ALA A 271 -10.17 12.65 0.43
CA ALA A 271 -9.91 11.25 0.76
C ALA A 271 -8.44 11.05 1.15
N GLU A 272 -7.52 11.70 0.42
CA GLU A 272 -6.09 11.68 0.72
C GLU A 272 -5.77 12.25 2.10
N GLN A 273 -6.38 13.40 2.48
CA GLN A 273 -6.15 14.02 3.78
C GLN A 273 -6.64 13.16 4.96
N LEU A 274 -7.69 12.36 4.73
CA LEU A 274 -8.26 11.44 5.71
C LEU A 274 -7.72 10.01 5.60
N ASP A 275 -6.79 9.74 4.68
CA ASP A 275 -6.27 8.38 4.44
C ASP A 275 -7.36 7.37 4.04
N HIS A 276 -8.39 7.83 3.34
CA HIS A 276 -9.44 6.98 2.82
C HIS A 276 -9.05 6.43 1.44
N THR A 277 -9.23 5.13 1.26
CA THR A 277 -8.98 4.46 -0.02
C THR A 277 -10.30 4.02 -0.64
N VAL A 278 -10.55 4.49 -1.87
CA VAL A 278 -11.68 4.01 -2.68
C VAL A 278 -11.17 2.96 -3.62
N THR A 279 -11.46 1.71 -3.28
CA THR A 279 -10.96 0.56 -4.00
C THR A 279 -12.03 -0.11 -4.87
N SER A 280 -11.59 -1.02 -5.71
CA SER A 280 -12.40 -1.94 -6.50
C SER A 280 -11.58 -3.22 -6.72
N VAL A 281 -12.17 -4.35 -7.14
CA VAL A 281 -11.37 -5.55 -7.50
C VAL A 281 -10.38 -5.33 -8.66
N TRP A 282 -10.32 -4.12 -9.21
CA TRP A 282 -9.48 -3.68 -10.34
C TRP A 282 -8.44 -2.65 -9.88
N HIS A 283 -8.53 -2.16 -8.64
CA HIS A 283 -7.59 -1.19 -8.08
C HIS A 283 -6.26 -1.89 -7.78
N PRO A 284 -5.09 -1.30 -8.13
CA PRO A 284 -3.78 -1.86 -7.80
C PRO A 284 -3.62 -2.22 -6.31
N ASP A 285 -4.16 -1.40 -5.40
CA ASP A 285 -4.12 -1.66 -3.95
C ASP A 285 -5.07 -2.75 -3.42
N SER A 286 -6.01 -3.24 -4.24
CA SER A 286 -6.83 -4.41 -3.90
C SER A 286 -5.99 -5.67 -3.98
N TYR A 287 -5.10 -5.85 -3.01
CA TYR A 287 -4.35 -7.09 -2.75
C TYR A 287 -4.00 -7.83 -4.03
N ASN A 288 -3.15 -7.21 -4.85
CA ASN A 288 -2.79 -7.61 -6.21
C ASN A 288 -2.04 -8.96 -6.22
N PRO A 289 -2.64 -10.05 -6.73
CA PRO A 289 -1.93 -11.29 -7.00
C PRO A 289 -1.46 -11.36 -8.47
N GLY A 290 -1.16 -10.22 -9.09
CA GLY A 290 -0.70 -10.13 -10.47
C GLY A 290 -1.66 -9.33 -11.34
N ARG A 291 -1.09 -8.43 -12.12
CA ARG A 291 -1.76 -7.60 -13.11
C ARG A 291 -2.72 -8.43 -13.96
N MET A 292 -4.03 -8.17 -13.84
CA MET A 292 -5.02 -8.76 -14.74
C MET A 292 -4.80 -8.25 -16.16
N THR A 293 -4.38 -9.15 -17.06
CA THR A 293 -4.79 -9.06 -18.46
C THR A 293 -6.23 -9.55 -18.54
N SER A 294 -7.00 -8.91 -19.41
CA SER A 294 -8.43 -9.07 -19.69
C SER A 294 -9.06 -10.45 -19.43
N ASP A 295 -10.26 -10.39 -18.83
CA ASP A 295 -11.32 -11.40 -18.84
C ASP A 295 -11.14 -12.67 -17.98
N GLY A 296 -11.47 -12.54 -16.68
CA GLY A 296 -11.81 -13.70 -15.84
C GLY A 296 -11.94 -13.39 -14.35
N ALA A 297 -12.97 -13.92 -13.69
CA ALA A 297 -13.17 -13.78 -12.25
C ALA A 297 -12.30 -14.78 -11.47
N ARG A 298 -11.12 -14.35 -10.99
CA ARG A 298 -10.47 -15.00 -9.84
C ARG A 298 -9.85 -13.98 -8.90
N LYS A 299 -10.38 -13.93 -7.68
CA LYS A 299 -9.69 -13.38 -6.51
C LYS A 299 -8.63 -14.41 -6.14
N GLN A 300 -7.34 -14.15 -6.39
CA GLN A 300 -6.29 -15.06 -5.91
C GLN A 300 -5.75 -14.53 -4.58
N MET A 301 -5.85 -15.32 -3.52
CA MET A 301 -5.06 -15.08 -2.30
C MET A 301 -3.69 -15.75 -2.48
N VAL A 302 -2.64 -15.20 -1.85
CA VAL A 302 -1.28 -15.77 -1.90
C VAL A 302 -1.25 -17.24 -1.42
N ASP A 303 -2.13 -17.62 -0.48
CA ASP A 303 -2.29 -19.01 -0.04
C ASP A 303 -2.89 -19.95 -1.11
N ASP A 304 -3.73 -19.44 -2.01
CA ASP A 304 -4.25 -20.22 -3.16
C ASP A 304 -3.18 -20.40 -4.24
N ILE A 305 -2.29 -19.41 -4.39
CA ILE A 305 -1.15 -19.42 -5.30
C ILE A 305 -0.07 -20.39 -4.80
N ILE A 306 0.24 -20.36 -3.51
CA ILE A 306 1.20 -21.26 -2.85
C ILE A 306 0.66 -22.69 -2.79
N GLY A 307 -0.64 -22.87 -2.49
CA GLY A 307 -1.27 -24.19 -2.41
C GLY A 307 -1.62 -24.84 -3.76
N GLY A 308 -1.28 -24.22 -4.90
CA GLY A 308 -1.60 -24.74 -6.23
C GLY A 308 -3.10 -24.79 -6.58
N ARG A 309 -3.96 -24.17 -5.75
CA ARG A 309 -5.42 -24.15 -5.90
C ARG A 309 -5.92 -22.97 -6.72
N ALA A 310 -5.09 -21.94 -6.89
CA ALA A 310 -5.30 -20.89 -7.87
C ALA A 310 -5.09 -21.46 -9.27
N ALA A 311 -6.11 -21.37 -10.12
CA ALA A 311 -5.87 -21.62 -11.53
C ALA A 311 -5.17 -20.40 -12.13
N GLY A 312 -3.90 -20.63 -12.46
CA GLY A 312 -2.84 -19.64 -12.62
C GLY A 312 -1.90 -19.71 -11.42
N ARG A 313 -0.75 -20.37 -11.60
CA ARG A 313 0.45 -20.20 -10.74
C ARG A 313 0.80 -18.70 -10.67
N LEU A 314 1.68 -18.24 -9.75
CA LEU A 314 2.30 -16.90 -9.88
C LEU A 314 2.64 -16.69 -11.35
N ALA A 315 1.98 -15.74 -12.01
CA ALA A 315 2.21 -15.53 -13.44
C ALA A 315 3.68 -15.15 -13.64
N ARG A 316 4.23 -14.39 -12.68
CA ARG A 316 5.61 -13.94 -12.63
C ARG A 316 6.14 -13.86 -11.19
N PRO A 317 7.38 -14.29 -10.90
CA PRO A 317 8.08 -14.01 -9.64
C PRO A 317 8.03 -12.53 -9.21
N GLU A 318 8.02 -11.62 -10.19
CA GLU A 318 8.02 -10.16 -10.05
C GLU A 318 6.71 -9.61 -9.43
N ASP A 319 5.60 -10.37 -9.49
CA ASP A 319 4.29 -9.90 -8.99
C ASP A 319 4.28 -9.76 -7.44
N ILE A 320 5.09 -10.54 -6.72
CA ILE A 320 5.28 -10.36 -5.27
C ILE A 320 6.12 -9.11 -4.98
N GLY A 321 7.14 -8.85 -5.80
CA GLY A 321 8.01 -7.68 -5.67
C GLY A 321 7.28 -6.38 -5.96
N ASP A 322 6.43 -6.35 -6.98
CA ASP A 322 5.56 -5.23 -7.31
C ASP A 322 4.57 -4.91 -6.17
N THR A 323 3.99 -5.94 -5.55
CA THR A 323 3.05 -5.77 -4.43
C THR A 323 3.70 -5.22 -3.17
N VAL A 324 4.88 -5.75 -2.78
CA VAL A 324 5.64 -5.24 -1.62
C VAL A 324 6.12 -3.81 -1.85
N SER A 325 6.44 -3.46 -3.09
CA SER A 325 7.00 -2.15 -3.43
C SER A 325 5.94 -1.07 -3.64
N GLY A 326 4.76 -1.41 -4.17
CA GLY A 326 3.76 -0.44 -4.63
C GLY A 326 3.26 0.48 -3.52
N LYS A 327 2.65 -0.10 -2.48
CA LYS A 327 1.99 0.67 -1.41
C LYS A 327 2.94 1.59 -0.65
N ALA A 328 4.12 1.09 -0.33
CA ALA A 328 5.11 1.89 0.40
C ALA A 328 5.66 3.05 -0.43
N LYS A 329 5.87 2.85 -1.75
CA LYS A 329 6.38 3.91 -2.64
C LYS A 329 5.44 5.10 -2.73
N GLU A 330 4.14 4.88 -2.76
CA GLU A 330 3.15 5.97 -2.75
C GLU A 330 3.28 6.83 -1.48
N TRP A 331 3.49 6.20 -0.32
CA TRP A 331 3.75 6.92 0.93
C TRP A 331 5.06 7.71 0.91
N PHE A 332 6.11 7.15 0.31
CA PHE A 332 7.40 7.85 0.17
C PHE A 332 7.32 9.02 -0.81
N GLU A 333 6.59 8.87 -1.91
CA GLU A 333 6.31 9.96 -2.86
C GLU A 333 5.48 11.06 -2.21
N ARG A 334 4.45 10.68 -1.45
CA ARG A 334 3.64 11.61 -0.65
C ARG A 334 4.49 12.36 0.37
N ALA A 335 5.37 11.66 1.10
CA ALA A 335 6.27 12.28 2.06
C ALA A 335 7.15 13.34 1.40
N ARG A 336 7.77 13.01 0.26
CA ARG A 336 8.56 13.96 -0.56
C ARG A 336 7.72 15.13 -1.08
N GLY A 337 6.45 14.91 -1.41
CA GLY A 337 5.51 15.97 -1.78
C GLY A 337 5.25 16.94 -0.63
N LEU A 338 5.01 16.41 0.57
CA LEU A 338 4.75 17.19 1.78
C LEU A 338 6.00 17.96 2.24
N GLU A 339 7.20 17.38 2.11
CA GLU A 339 8.47 18.06 2.37
C GLU A 339 8.65 19.27 1.44
N ARG A 340 8.41 19.08 0.13
CA ARG A 340 8.47 20.18 -0.85
C ARG A 340 7.41 21.25 -0.59
N GLY A 341 6.27 20.86 -0.04
CA GLY A 341 5.20 21.77 0.38
C GLY A 341 5.42 22.45 1.73
N GLY A 342 6.49 22.12 2.46
CA GLY A 342 6.82 22.69 3.77
C GLY A 342 6.07 22.09 4.96
N ASP A 343 5.33 21.00 4.79
CA ASP A 343 4.62 20.31 5.88
C ASP A 343 5.48 19.15 6.43
N ALA A 344 6.52 19.51 7.19
CA ALA A 344 7.47 18.56 7.77
C ALA A 344 6.79 17.55 8.71
N SER A 345 5.70 17.94 9.39
CA SER A 345 4.99 17.07 10.32
C SER A 345 4.24 15.96 9.58
N ALA A 346 3.47 16.33 8.54
CA ALA A 346 2.77 15.37 7.72
C ALA A 346 3.74 14.51 6.90
N ALA A 347 4.86 15.07 6.43
CA ALA A 347 5.92 14.32 5.76
C ALA A 347 6.50 13.22 6.65
N ALA A 348 6.82 13.54 7.90
CA ALA A 348 7.33 12.55 8.85
C ALA A 348 6.31 11.43 9.13
N GLU A 349 5.02 11.76 9.25
CA GLU A 349 3.96 10.73 9.36
C GLU A 349 3.86 9.85 8.10
N ALA A 350 4.02 10.44 6.91
CA ALA A 350 3.99 9.70 5.64
C ALA A 350 5.21 8.77 5.49
N TRP A 351 6.41 9.21 5.87
CA TRP A 351 7.61 8.35 5.94
C TRP A 351 7.41 7.17 6.89
N ALA A 352 6.91 7.44 8.10
CA ALA A 352 6.64 6.41 9.10
C ALA A 352 5.65 5.37 8.57
N GLU A 353 4.58 5.83 7.92
CA GLU A 353 3.58 4.96 7.34
C GLU A 353 4.12 4.10 6.20
N GLY A 354 4.93 4.66 5.30
CA GLY A 354 5.54 3.89 4.23
C GLY A 354 6.46 2.78 4.76
N MET A 355 7.26 3.07 5.80
CA MET A 355 8.08 2.06 6.48
C MET A 355 7.22 0.98 7.16
N ARG A 356 6.12 1.40 7.80
CA ARG A 356 5.14 0.49 8.41
C ARG A 356 4.47 -0.43 7.39
N GLN A 357 4.11 0.09 6.22
CA GLN A 357 3.50 -0.72 5.15
C GLN A 357 4.50 -1.76 4.62
N LEU A 358 5.77 -1.41 4.43
CA LEU A 358 6.81 -2.39 4.08
C LEU A 358 6.93 -3.51 5.12
N GLY A 359 6.93 -3.16 6.42
CA GLY A 359 6.94 -4.16 7.50
C GLY A 359 5.72 -5.10 7.44
N LYS A 360 4.52 -4.55 7.20
CA LYS A 360 3.29 -5.35 7.06
C LYS A 360 3.30 -6.23 5.81
N ASP A 361 3.70 -5.69 4.66
CA ASP A 361 3.72 -6.42 3.39
C ASP A 361 4.79 -7.52 3.41
N TYR A 362 5.92 -7.28 4.10
CA TYR A 362 6.88 -8.33 4.41
C TYR A 362 6.21 -9.50 5.18
N GLY A 363 5.55 -9.21 6.31
CA GLY A 363 4.90 -10.24 7.13
C GLY A 363 3.72 -10.94 6.43
N ARG A 364 3.03 -10.24 5.52
CA ARG A 364 1.87 -10.77 4.78
C ARG A 364 2.24 -11.56 3.54
N HIS A 365 3.35 -11.24 2.89
CA HIS A 365 3.68 -11.80 1.57
C HIS A 365 5.00 -12.55 1.56
N ILE A 366 6.06 -11.99 2.15
CA ILE A 366 7.41 -12.56 2.09
C ILE A 366 7.55 -13.68 3.12
N ASP A 367 7.11 -13.47 4.36
CA ASP A 367 7.18 -14.48 5.41
C ASP A 367 6.47 -15.80 5.05
N PRO A 368 5.20 -15.79 4.57
CA PRO A 368 4.53 -17.00 4.14
C PRO A 368 5.19 -17.67 2.94
N PHE A 369 5.70 -16.87 1.99
CA PHE A 369 6.41 -17.40 0.82
C PHE A 369 7.68 -18.15 1.23
N LEU A 370 8.51 -17.58 2.12
CA LEU A 370 9.72 -18.24 2.60
C LEU A 370 9.40 -19.55 3.34
N LYS A 371 8.39 -19.53 4.22
CA LYS A 371 7.91 -20.74 4.91
C LYS A 371 7.45 -21.82 3.92
N SER A 372 6.74 -21.44 2.86
CA SER A 372 6.31 -22.39 1.81
C SER A 372 7.46 -23.06 1.06
N LYS A 373 8.63 -22.43 1.05
CA LYS A 373 9.86 -23.00 0.49
C LYS A 373 10.67 -23.79 1.53
N GLY A 374 10.14 -24.00 2.74
CA GLY A 374 10.87 -24.65 3.84
C GLY A 374 11.93 -23.77 4.49
N LEU A 375 11.96 -22.47 4.19
CA LEU A 375 12.95 -21.54 4.75
C LEU A 375 12.42 -20.88 6.02
N ASP A 376 13.26 -20.77 7.05
CA ASP A 376 12.99 -19.91 8.21
C ASP A 376 13.12 -18.43 7.80
N PRO A 377 12.04 -17.63 7.81
CA PRO A 377 12.12 -16.23 7.38
C PRO A 377 13.12 -15.40 8.18
N ALA A 378 13.27 -15.67 9.48
CA ALA A 378 14.17 -14.93 10.37
C ALA A 378 15.66 -15.17 10.06
N ALA A 379 15.97 -16.32 9.44
CA ALA A 379 17.31 -16.71 9.00
C ALA A 379 17.52 -16.49 7.49
N ALA A 380 16.45 -16.53 6.70
CA ALA A 380 16.49 -16.48 5.25
C ALA A 380 16.77 -15.07 4.71
N LEU A 381 16.34 -14.03 5.41
CA LEU A 381 16.59 -12.66 4.94
C LEU A 381 18.09 -12.33 4.82
N PRO A 382 18.48 -11.57 3.78
CA PRO A 382 19.79 -10.92 3.74
C PRO A 382 19.98 -10.03 4.98
N PRO A 383 21.17 -10.03 5.61
CA PRO A 383 21.44 -9.24 6.83
C PRO A 383 21.06 -7.76 6.72
N ARG A 384 21.28 -7.15 5.55
CA ARG A 384 20.93 -5.75 5.25
C ARG A 384 19.42 -5.50 5.25
N LEU A 385 18.64 -6.43 4.69
CA LEU A 385 17.18 -6.33 4.66
C LEU A 385 16.57 -6.61 6.03
N LYS A 386 17.16 -7.55 6.78
CA LYS A 386 16.78 -7.79 8.18
C LYS A 386 16.99 -6.54 9.04
N ALA A 387 18.15 -5.91 8.94
CA ALA A 387 18.43 -4.65 9.65
C ALA A 387 17.48 -3.52 9.21
N ALA A 388 17.11 -3.45 7.92
CA ALA A 388 16.11 -2.49 7.44
C ALA A 388 14.71 -2.73 8.05
N LEU A 389 14.25 -3.98 8.12
CA LEU A 389 12.98 -4.32 8.77
C LEU A 389 12.99 -4.01 10.27
N ASP A 390 14.11 -4.24 10.95
CA ASP A 390 14.27 -3.86 12.36
C ASP A 390 14.16 -2.33 12.54
N ILE A 391 14.71 -1.54 11.62
CA ILE A 391 14.56 -0.08 11.61
C ILE A 391 13.10 0.31 11.38
N PHE A 392 12.42 -0.31 10.41
CA PHE A 392 11.00 -0.03 10.14
C PHE A 392 10.12 -0.35 11.35
N ARG A 393 10.39 -1.46 12.04
CA ARG A 393 9.73 -1.82 13.30
C ARG A 393 9.97 -0.77 14.38
N ARG A 394 11.20 -0.28 14.55
CA ARG A 394 11.49 0.79 15.53
C ARG A 394 10.80 2.11 15.20
N VAL A 395 10.65 2.43 13.92
CA VAL A 395 9.88 3.60 13.48
C VAL A 395 8.39 3.41 13.72
N GLU A 396 7.85 2.20 13.53
CA GLU A 396 6.47 1.85 13.89
C GLU A 396 6.23 1.93 15.42
N GLU A 397 7.18 1.44 16.21
CA GLU A 397 7.19 1.55 17.68
C GLU A 397 7.23 3.00 18.16
N GLY A 398 7.76 3.90 17.34
CA GLY A 398 7.59 5.36 17.43
C GLY A 398 7.88 5.94 18.81
N THR A 399 6.81 6.26 19.55
CA THR A 399 6.83 6.98 20.82
C THR A 399 7.12 6.11 22.04
N THR A 400 7.30 4.81 21.85
CA THR A 400 7.65 3.86 22.92
C THR A 400 9.15 3.86 23.20
N SER A 401 9.52 3.38 24.39
CA SER A 401 10.94 3.28 24.78
C SER A 401 11.70 2.39 23.79
N GLY A 402 12.70 2.96 23.11
CA GLY A 402 13.50 2.26 22.09
C GLY A 402 13.04 2.47 20.64
N GLY A 403 11.95 3.20 20.42
CA GLY A 403 11.48 3.59 19.09
C GLY A 403 12.37 4.64 18.41
N TYR A 404 12.24 4.75 17.08
CA TYR A 404 12.92 5.76 16.26
C TYR A 404 11.94 6.82 15.77
N THR A 405 12.37 8.08 15.73
CA THR A 405 11.69 9.04 14.85
C THR A 405 11.87 8.62 13.38
N PRO A 406 10.98 9.03 12.47
CA PRO A 406 11.12 8.73 11.05
C PRO A 406 12.48 9.16 10.48
N GLU A 407 12.99 10.32 10.90
CA GLU A 407 14.28 10.87 10.50
C GLU A 407 15.45 10.07 11.06
N GLN A 408 15.37 9.63 12.33
CA GLN A 408 16.33 8.69 12.91
C GLN A 408 16.36 7.38 12.10
N GLY A 409 15.19 6.86 11.73
CA GLY A 409 15.06 5.67 10.89
C GLY A 409 15.70 5.84 9.51
N LEU A 410 15.46 6.97 8.84
CA LEU A 410 16.10 7.31 7.57
C LEU A 410 17.63 7.34 7.68
N LYS A 411 18.18 7.95 8.73
CA LYS A 411 19.64 7.97 8.97
C LYS A 411 20.23 6.61 9.31
N ALA A 412 19.53 5.82 10.13
CA ALA A 412 19.92 4.45 10.41
C ALA A 412 19.94 3.62 9.12
N LEU A 413 18.95 3.80 8.24
CA LEU A 413 18.84 3.10 6.96
C LEU A 413 19.96 3.52 6.00
N GLU A 414 20.25 4.82 5.86
CA GLU A 414 21.37 5.33 5.07
C GLU A 414 22.70 4.68 5.51
N SER A 415 22.89 4.41 6.80
CA SER A 415 24.11 3.75 7.28
C SER A 415 24.29 2.31 6.77
N LEU A 416 23.20 1.66 6.34
CA LEU A 416 23.22 0.32 5.73
C LEU A 416 23.67 0.34 4.26
N SER A 417 24.13 1.47 3.75
CA SER A 417 24.73 1.58 2.41
C SER A 417 25.86 0.57 2.19
N CYS A 418 25.81 -0.15 1.07
CA CYS A 418 26.87 -1.09 0.68
C CYS A 418 27.82 -0.46 -0.35
N ARG A 419 29.09 -0.84 -0.30
CA ARG A 419 30.09 -0.48 -1.33
C ARG A 419 30.04 -1.50 -2.46
N THR A 420 30.03 -1.04 -3.71
CA THR A 420 30.14 -1.91 -4.89
C THR A 420 31.61 -2.24 -5.19
N PRO A 421 31.90 -3.34 -5.90
CA PRO A 421 33.15 -3.50 -6.62
C PRO A 421 33.31 -2.27 -7.53
N GLY A 422 34.46 -1.59 -7.44
CA GLY A 422 34.71 -0.31 -8.13
C GLY A 422 34.54 0.96 -7.29
N GLY A 423 34.24 0.86 -5.99
CA GLY A 423 34.32 2.00 -5.06
C GLY A 423 33.07 2.88 -4.96
N GLY A 424 32.04 2.62 -5.75
CA GLY A 424 30.73 3.29 -5.62
C GLY A 424 29.97 2.88 -4.37
N GLY A 425 29.21 3.79 -3.77
CA GLY A 425 28.25 3.46 -2.69
C GLY A 425 26.83 3.30 -3.25
N VAL A 426 26.12 2.25 -2.84
CA VAL A 426 24.67 2.14 -3.07
C VAL A 426 23.96 2.52 -1.76
N PRO A 427 23.33 3.70 -1.68
CA PRO A 427 22.56 4.07 -0.51
C PRO A 427 21.41 3.10 -0.28
N LEU A 428 21.09 2.81 0.99
CA LEU A 428 19.83 2.17 1.31
C LEU A 428 18.82 3.27 1.66
N SER A 429 17.95 3.59 0.72
CA SER A 429 16.73 4.37 0.95
C SER A 429 15.56 3.44 1.22
N PRO A 430 14.41 3.95 1.72
CA PRO A 430 13.20 3.14 1.88
C PRO A 430 12.72 2.54 0.55
N ASP A 431 12.72 3.32 -0.53
CA ASP A 431 12.41 2.83 -1.88
C ASP A 431 13.33 1.68 -2.29
N ARG A 432 14.62 1.78 -1.95
CA ARG A 432 15.60 0.75 -2.28
C ARG A 432 15.44 -0.50 -1.43
N ALA A 433 15.09 -0.36 -0.16
CA ALA A 433 14.77 -1.50 0.69
C ALA A 433 13.57 -2.27 0.15
N ALA A 434 12.53 -1.56 -0.32
CA ALA A 434 11.37 -2.15 -0.98
C ALA A 434 11.77 -2.92 -2.26
N ASP A 435 12.54 -2.28 -3.15
CA ASP A 435 13.04 -2.93 -4.38
C ASP A 435 13.91 -4.17 -4.07
N ASP A 436 14.82 -4.05 -3.10
CA ASP A 436 15.73 -5.14 -2.73
C ASP A 436 14.94 -6.31 -2.08
N MET A 437 13.82 -6.05 -1.39
CA MET A 437 12.90 -7.09 -0.90
C MET A 437 12.19 -7.82 -2.05
N GLY A 438 11.66 -7.08 -3.04
CA GLY A 438 11.00 -7.67 -4.20
C GLY A 438 11.95 -8.56 -5.00
N LYS A 439 13.14 -8.05 -5.31
CA LYS A 439 14.17 -8.82 -6.02
C LYS A 439 14.68 -10.03 -5.23
N PHE A 440 14.62 -9.99 -3.91
CA PHE A 440 15.02 -11.12 -3.09
C PHE A 440 14.04 -12.29 -3.29
N ILE A 441 12.75 -12.01 -3.38
CA ILE A 441 11.74 -13.03 -3.69
C ILE A 441 11.88 -13.56 -5.11
N GLU A 442 12.08 -12.67 -6.09
CA GLU A 442 12.36 -13.05 -7.48
C GLU A 442 13.54 -14.02 -7.54
N MET A 443 14.61 -13.73 -6.81
CA MET A 443 15.80 -14.55 -6.70
C MET A 443 15.51 -15.94 -6.09
N ILE A 444 14.84 -15.99 -4.93
CA ILE A 444 14.47 -17.27 -4.27
C ILE A 444 13.62 -18.13 -5.22
N ASN A 445 12.67 -17.52 -5.92
CA ASN A 445 11.78 -18.24 -6.83
C ASN A 445 12.49 -18.69 -8.12
N LYS A 446 13.20 -17.78 -8.80
CA LYS A 446 13.92 -18.04 -10.05
C LYS A 446 14.98 -19.14 -9.89
N TRP A 447 15.62 -19.19 -8.72
CA TRP A 447 16.71 -20.12 -8.47
C TRP A 447 16.29 -21.38 -7.72
N GLY A 448 14.98 -21.55 -7.43
CA GLY A 448 14.46 -22.74 -6.78
C GLY A 448 15.06 -23.00 -5.40
N ILE A 449 15.41 -21.94 -4.66
CA ILE A 449 15.99 -22.07 -3.33
C ILE A 449 14.92 -22.62 -2.39
N GLN A 450 15.22 -23.76 -1.77
CA GLN A 450 14.37 -24.45 -0.81
C GLN A 450 15.16 -24.72 0.47
N GLY A 451 14.47 -24.72 1.61
CA GLY A 451 15.00 -25.27 2.85
C GLY A 451 15.09 -26.78 2.76
N ARG A 452 16.06 -27.34 3.46
CA ARG A 452 16.20 -28.80 3.60
C ARG A 452 15.15 -29.36 4.54
#